data_AF-A0A359B8C3-F1
#
_entry.id   AF-A0A359B8C3-F1
#
_cell.length_a   1.000
_cell.length_b   1.000
_cell.length_c   1.000
_cell.angle_alpha   90.00
_cell.angle_beta   90.00
_cell.angle_gamma   90.00
#
_symmetry.space_group_name_H-M   'P 1'
#
loop_
_entity.id
_entity.type
_entity.pdbx_description
1 polymer ?
#
loop_
_entity_poly.entity_id
_entity_poly.type
_entity_poly.pdbx_seq_one_letter_code
_entity_poly.pdbx_strand_id
1 'polypeptide(L)'
;MPGENKNLERMLVELLDVKNKHNLDNDGFMVLLGLINLMGIINLMEDRAALGKKESGARRAAPEKVPFMNMFAGPRGGGHQSEEEGK
;
A
#
# COMPACT_ATOMS: atom_id res chain seq x y z
N MET A 1 26.11 -0.40 -0.75
CA MET A 1 27.51 -0.11 -0.30
C MET A 1 27.88 -1.04 0.86
N PRO A 2 29.16 -1.40 1.11
CA PRO A 2 29.56 -2.43 2.09
C PRO A 2 29.22 -2.15 3.58
N GLY A 3 28.60 -1.02 3.91
CA GLY A 3 28.08 -0.69 5.24
C GLY A 3 26.58 -0.98 5.46
N GLU A 4 25.76 -1.03 4.42
CA GLU A 4 24.30 -1.25 4.55
C GLU A 4 23.99 -2.67 5.05
N ASN A 5 24.75 -3.66 4.59
CA ASN A 5 24.54 -5.06 4.95
C ASN A 5 24.77 -5.30 6.46
N LYS A 6 25.71 -4.57 7.08
CA LYS A 6 26.00 -4.69 8.52
C LYS A 6 24.87 -4.15 9.40
N ASN A 7 24.19 -3.10 8.94
CA ASN A 7 23.04 -2.55 9.65
C ASN A 7 21.83 -3.47 9.54
N LEU A 8 21.64 -4.07 8.35
CA LEU A 8 20.57 -5.03 8.12
C LEU A 8 20.74 -6.29 8.98
N GLU A 9 21.96 -6.80 9.06
CA GLU A 9 22.31 -7.95 9.89
C GLU A 9 22.07 -7.68 11.38
N ARG A 10 22.50 -6.50 11.87
CA ARG A 10 22.22 -6.09 13.26
C ARG A 10 20.73 -6.03 13.55
N MET A 11 19.95 -5.41 12.65
CA MET A 11 18.50 -5.30 12.82
C MET A 11 17.81 -6.67 12.83
N LEU A 12 18.29 -7.61 12.01
CA LEU A 12 17.80 -8.99 12.02
C LEU A 12 18.06 -9.67 13.38
N VAL A 13 19.27 -9.50 13.93
CA VAL A 13 19.63 -10.05 15.24
C VAL A 13 18.74 -9.45 16.34
N GLU A 14 18.53 -8.14 16.34
CA GLU A 14 17.66 -7.47 17.30
C GLU A 14 16.21 -7.99 17.22
N LEU A 15 15.69 -8.26 16.03
CA LEU A 15 14.38 -8.88 15.83
C LEU A 15 14.29 -10.31 16.38
N LEU A 16 15.34 -11.10 16.18
CA LEU A 16 15.42 -12.46 16.73
C LEU A 16 15.53 -12.44 18.27
N ASP A 17 16.23 -11.45 18.83
CA ASP A 17 16.27 -11.26 20.28
C ASP A 17 14.89 -10.91 20.85
N VAL A 18 14.07 -10.12 20.14
CA VAL A 18 12.68 -9.86 20.52
C VAL A 18 11.86 -11.15 20.54
N LYS A 19 12.02 -12.02 19.53
CA LYS A 19 11.36 -13.35 19.51
C LYS A 19 11.69 -14.15 20.77
N ASN A 20 12.97 -14.23 21.12
CA ASN A 20 13.44 -14.98 22.28
C ASN A 20 12.97 -14.35 23.60
N LYS A 21 13.11 -13.03 23.74
CA LYS A 21 12.76 -12.29 24.98
C LYS A 21 11.29 -12.42 25.34
N HIS A 22 10.42 -12.46 24.33
CA HIS A 22 8.97 -12.57 24.52
C HIS A 22 8.45 -14.01 24.34
N ASN A 23 9.36 -14.99 24.16
CA ASN A 23 9.04 -16.39 23.92
C ASN A 23 7.98 -16.57 22.82
N LEU A 24 8.10 -15.80 21.73
CA LEU A 24 7.17 -15.87 20.62
C LEU A 24 7.41 -17.16 19.84
N ASP A 25 6.33 -17.90 19.62
CA ASP A 25 6.31 -18.98 18.65
C ASP A 25 6.43 -18.44 17.22
N ASN A 26 6.57 -19.34 16.25
CA ASN A 26 6.77 -18.94 14.86
C ASN A 26 5.57 -18.17 14.31
N ASP A 27 4.35 -18.53 14.70
CA ASP A 27 3.12 -17.91 14.22
C ASP A 27 3.00 -16.49 14.78
N GLY A 28 3.19 -16.32 16.10
CA GLY A 28 3.21 -15.00 16.75
C GLY A 28 4.32 -14.10 16.22
N PHE A 29 5.50 -14.67 15.93
CA PHE A 29 6.59 -13.92 15.32
C PHE A 29 6.29 -13.50 13.87
N MET A 30 5.65 -14.35 13.07
CA MET A 30 5.21 -13.98 11.72
C MET A 30 4.13 -12.88 11.73
N VAL A 31 3.20 -12.93 12.68
CA VAL A 31 2.22 -11.85 12.89
C VAL A 31 2.93 -10.54 13.24
N LEU A 32 3.92 -10.56 14.14
CA LEU A 32 4.72 -9.39 14.48
C LEU A 32 5.42 -8.78 13.26
N LEU A 33 6.07 -9.61 12.43
CA LEU A 33 6.71 -9.15 11.19
C LEU A 33 5.68 -8.56 10.20
N GLY A 34 4.49 -9.15 10.11
CA GLY A 34 3.38 -8.62 9.32
C GLY A 34 2.94 -7.23 9.78
N LEU A 35 2.82 -7.02 11.10
CA LEU A 35 2.48 -5.71 11.67
C LEU A 35 3.55 -4.64 11.40
N ILE A 36 4.83 -5.01 11.48
CA ILE A 36 5.95 -4.11 11.13
C ILE A 36 5.86 -3.70 9.65
N ASN A 37 5.57 -4.66 8.77
CA ASN A 37 5.40 -4.39 7.35
C ASN A 37 4.23 -3.43 7.08
N LEU A 38 3.09 -3.64 7.74
CA LEU A 38 1.93 -2.75 7.64
C LEU A 38 2.25 -1.33 8.12
N MET A 39 2.98 -1.18 9.23
CA MET A 39 3.44 0.13 9.70
C MET A 39 4.32 0.84 8.64
N GLY A 40 5.22 0.10 8.00
CA GLY A 40 6.03 0.63 6.90
C GLY A 40 5.19 1.12 5.72
N ILE A 41 4.14 0.38 5.34
CA ILE A 41 3.21 0.79 4.29
C ILE A 41 2.43 2.04 4.69
N ILE A 42 1.92 2.10 5.92
CA ILE A 42 1.19 3.27 6.44
C ILE A 42 2.08 4.52 6.38
N ASN A 43 3.32 4.44 6.88
CA ASN A 43 4.27 5.55 6.83
C ASN A 43 4.52 6.02 5.39
N LEU A 44 4.69 5.10 4.45
CA LEU A 44 4.87 5.43 3.03
C LEU A 44 3.63 6.10 2.43
N MET A 45 2.43 5.67 2.83
CA MET A 45 1.17 6.28 2.41
C MET A 45 1.00 7.69 2.99
N GLU A 46 1.35 7.88 4.26
CA GLU A 46 1.32 9.19 4.94
C GLU A 46 2.30 10.17 4.28
N ASP A 47 3.52 9.74 3.97
CA ASP A 47 4.51 10.55 3.26
C ASP A 47 3.99 11.00 1.88
N ARG A 48 3.37 10.07 1.12
CA ARG A 48 2.74 10.40 -0.17
C ARG A 48 1.57 11.37 -0.01
N ALA A 49 0.75 11.20 1.01
CA ALA A 49 -0.37 12.11 1.29
C ALA A 49 0.12 13.51 1.71
N ALA A 50 1.21 13.59 2.47
CA ALA A 50 1.86 14.84 2.86
C ALA A 50 2.49 15.56 1.66
N LEU A 51 3.13 14.83 0.74
CA LEU A 51 3.64 15.37 -0.52
C LEU A 51 2.51 15.86 -1.43
N GLY A 52 1.40 15.13 -1.54
CA GLY A 52 0.21 15.53 -2.30
C GLY A 52 -0.48 16.79 -1.76
N LYS A 53 -0.39 17.06 -0.45
CA LYS A 53 -0.88 18.32 0.15
C LYS A 53 -0.01 19.53 -0.18
N LYS A 54 1.29 19.34 -0.44
CA LYS A 54 2.23 20.44 -0.71
C LYS A 54 2.09 21.00 -2.14
N GLU A 55 1.51 20.23 -3.07
CA GLU A 55 1.28 20.64 -4.46
C GLU A 55 -0.15 21.10 -4.77
N SER A 56 -1.06 21.06 -3.79
CA SER A 56 -2.46 21.48 -3.99
C SER A 56 -2.67 23.00 -4.08
N GLY A 57 -1.63 23.74 -4.50
CA GLY A 57 -1.67 25.17 -4.84
C GLY A 57 -1.43 25.47 -6.32
N ALA A 58 -1.06 24.50 -7.16
CA ALA A 58 -0.82 24.77 -8.58
C ALA A 58 -1.28 23.63 -9.49
N ARG A 59 -2.41 23.88 -10.15
CA ARG A 59 -2.87 23.26 -11.41
C ARG A 59 -3.30 21.79 -11.35
N ARG A 60 -4.62 21.62 -11.31
CA ARG A 60 -5.33 20.44 -11.85
C ARG A 60 -4.83 20.16 -13.28
N ALA A 61 -4.18 19.02 -13.49
CA ALA A 61 -4.03 18.41 -14.81
C ALA A 61 -4.15 16.87 -14.66
N ALA A 62 -5.31 16.37 -15.13
CA ALA A 62 -5.68 14.99 -15.48
C ALA A 62 -5.37 13.82 -14.51
N PRO A 63 -6.36 12.94 -14.20
CA PRO A 63 -6.10 11.74 -13.44
C PRO A 63 -5.41 10.69 -14.33
N GLU A 64 -4.15 10.38 -14.03
CA GLU A 64 -3.56 9.12 -14.48
C GLU A 64 -4.37 7.96 -13.88
N LYS A 65 -4.82 7.08 -14.76
CA LYS A 65 -5.56 5.87 -14.41
C LYS A 65 -4.69 4.99 -13.51
N VAL A 66 -5.02 4.98 -12.21
CA VAL A 66 -4.50 3.98 -11.28
C VAL A 66 -4.96 2.57 -11.72
N PRO A 67 -4.05 1.62 -11.95
CA PRO A 67 -4.36 0.34 -12.61
C PRO A 67 -5.23 -0.62 -11.78
N PHE A 68 -5.51 -0.29 -10.51
CA PHE A 68 -6.30 -1.14 -9.61
C PHE A 68 -7.79 -0.77 -9.50
N MET A 69 -8.21 0.38 -10.07
CA MET A 69 -9.61 0.83 -9.96
C MET A 69 -10.57 0.01 -10.85
N ASN A 70 -10.04 -0.72 -11.85
CA ASN A 70 -10.86 -1.45 -12.82
C ASN A 70 -11.18 -2.90 -12.44
N MET A 71 -10.65 -3.43 -11.33
CA MET A 71 -10.99 -4.80 -10.88
C MET A 71 -12.25 -4.86 -9.99
N PHE A 72 -12.71 -3.73 -9.44
CA PHE A 72 -13.89 -3.67 -8.57
C PHE A 72 -15.13 -3.02 -9.22
N ALA A 73 -15.00 -2.52 -10.45
CA ALA A 73 -16.14 -2.07 -11.24
C ALA A 73 -16.70 -3.26 -12.03
N GLY A 74 -17.57 -4.05 -11.39
CA GLY A 74 -18.34 -5.10 -12.05
C GLY A 74 -19.12 -4.56 -13.26
N PRO A 75 -19.60 -5.44 -14.16
CA PRO A 75 -20.28 -5.01 -15.38
C PRO A 75 -21.56 -4.26 -15.00
N ARG A 76 -21.56 -2.94 -15.18
CA ARG A 76 -22.79 -2.15 -15.19
C ARG A 76 -23.56 -2.54 -16.44
N GLY A 77 -24.45 -3.52 -16.29
CA GLY A 77 -25.54 -3.76 -17.21
C GLY A 77 -26.41 -2.51 -17.28
N GLY A 78 -26.30 -1.78 -18.39
CA GLY A 78 -27.21 -0.71 -18.77
C GLY A 78 -28.20 -1.25 -19.78
N GLY A 79 -29.39 -1.64 -19.31
CA GLY A 79 -30.54 -1.89 -20.15
C GLY A 79 -31.23 -0.59 -20.58
N HIS A 80 -31.93 -0.70 -21.71
CA HIS A 80 -33.01 0.18 -22.21
C HIS A 80 -32.66 1.62 -22.61
N GLN A 81 -32.58 1.84 -23.93
CA GLN A 81 -33.35 2.90 -24.60
C GLN A 81 -33.99 2.30 -25.86
N SER A 82 -35.32 2.37 -25.90
CA SER A 82 -36.17 2.21 -27.09
C SER A 82 -36.32 3.57 -27.79
N GLU A 83 -36.75 3.52 -29.06
CA GLU A 83 -37.23 4.62 -29.94
C GLU A 83 -36.09 5.47 -30.55
N GLU A 84 -35.98 5.72 -31.86
CA GLU A 84 -36.93 5.80 -32.98
C GLU A 84 -36.37 5.12 -34.25
N GLU A 85 -37.15 4.24 -34.89
CA GLU A 85 -37.00 3.92 -36.31
C GLU A 85 -37.78 4.95 -37.13
N GLY A 86 -37.07 5.71 -37.96
CA GLY A 86 -37.65 6.63 -38.91
C GLY A 86 -36.82 6.68 -40.19
N LYS A 87 -37.04 5.72 -41.10
CA LYS A 87 -37.16 5.91 -42.56
C LYS A 87 -37.30 4.60 -43.32
#